data_AF-A0A1A8IVR1-F1
#
_entry.id   AF-A0A1A8IVR1-F1
#
_cell.length_a   1.000
_cell.length_b   1.000
_cell.length_c   1.000
_cell.angle_alpha   90.00
_cell.angle_beta   90.00
_cell.angle_gamma   90.00
#
_symmetry.space_group_name_H-M   'P 1'
#
loop_
_entity.id
_entity.type
_entity.pdbx_description
1 polymer ?
#
loop_
_entity_poly.entity_id
_entity_poly.type
_entity_poly.pdbx_seq_one_letter_code
_entity_poly.pdbx_strand_id
1 'polypeptide(L)'
;MASAVIEEELSCPVCQDIYKDPVLLSCSHSFCRECLEKWWRLKDTRECPVCKTTSDRKQPTSNLVLKNTCEAFLLERERQTSAEVDPLCRRHSEKLKLFCLDHNELVCLICRDSDVHRNHRFRPSNEVSRDRKEELQKSLTPLQDKLGVFKRVREKYEETAEYLQVQVRHAEAEIQYEFKRMYHFLQKEEATRIAALKEEERSKRLMVKEKTDNLDTKISALADAIKATETEMTCNDVTFLQNYEAAVERVQSYSLHPDPQPIPGALINEAKHLGNLGFSVWRGMKGLVSHTPVVLDPNTAEAGLILSSNLTRVSRGEKWKVPDNPERFECHGVVMASEGYVEGIHSWVVEVGDNTAWFVGVATETFQRKGRVNIRSGLWAVAFSKGNYSIISHQSPTIYHPKRKLWTIRVQLDLEKGSLTFSDPITRTNIHSFSHSWTERLFPVFYTGSEIPLQILPVVLRNNGPYDDSDNDWDEGDDRDRNGTSDKQHQQAE
;
A
#
# COMPACT_ATOMS: atom_id res chain seq x y z
N MET A 1 65.16 -9.54 36.67
CA MET A 1 65.61 -8.25 36.09
C MET A 1 65.26 -8.13 34.61
N ALA A 2 65.50 -9.13 33.75
CA ALA A 2 65.17 -9.05 32.31
C ALA A 2 63.67 -8.79 31.97
N SER A 3 62.72 -9.33 32.74
CA SER A 3 61.28 -9.16 32.48
C SER A 3 60.76 -7.73 32.72
N ALA A 4 61.34 -7.00 33.69
CA ALA A 4 60.88 -5.65 34.03
C ALA A 4 61.32 -4.61 32.98
N VAL A 5 62.51 -4.82 32.38
CA VAL A 5 63.04 -3.97 31.31
C VAL A 5 62.18 -4.07 30.04
N ILE A 6 61.69 -5.28 29.72
CA ILE A 6 60.84 -5.52 28.54
C ILE A 6 59.43 -4.94 28.75
N GLU A 7 58.91 -4.98 29.99
CA GLU A 7 57.60 -4.43 30.32
C GLU A 7 57.57 -2.89 30.17
N GLU A 8 58.64 -2.21 30.58
CA GLU A 8 58.79 -0.75 30.35
C GLU A 8 58.82 -0.40 28.86
N GLU A 9 59.51 -1.19 28.02
CA GLU A 9 59.58 -0.97 26.56
C GLU A 9 58.25 -1.23 25.84
N LEU A 10 57.38 -2.08 26.39
CA LEU A 10 56.06 -2.40 25.85
C LEU A 10 54.93 -1.60 26.50
N SER A 11 55.25 -0.61 27.33
CA SER A 11 54.28 0.21 28.05
C SER A 11 53.94 1.51 27.30
N CYS A 12 52.66 1.84 27.29
CA CYS A 12 52.16 3.09 26.76
C CYS A 12 52.53 4.24 27.70
N PRO A 13 53.15 5.32 27.23
CA PRO A 13 53.60 6.43 28.08
C PRO A 13 52.44 7.24 28.71
N VAL A 14 51.20 7.04 28.24
CA VAL A 14 50.02 7.75 28.75
C VAL A 14 49.33 6.96 29.87
N CYS A 15 49.06 5.67 29.67
CA CYS A 15 48.39 4.84 30.69
C CYS A 15 49.35 4.02 31.55
N GLN A 16 50.64 3.96 31.19
CA GLN A 16 51.68 3.16 31.87
C GLN A 16 51.37 1.66 31.93
N ASP A 17 50.47 1.20 31.06
CA ASP A 17 50.14 -0.21 30.85
C ASP A 17 50.67 -0.69 29.50
N ILE A 18 50.80 -2.01 29.33
CA ILE A 18 51.08 -2.64 28.03
C ILE A 18 50.15 -2.11 26.94
N TYR A 19 50.70 -1.78 25.76
CA TYR A 19 49.92 -1.20 24.67
C TYR A 19 48.69 -2.03 24.30
N LYS A 20 47.52 -1.37 24.22
CA LYS A 20 46.27 -1.91 23.68
C LYS A 20 45.91 -1.17 22.40
N ASP A 21 45.86 -1.92 21.30
CA ASP A 21 45.70 -1.38 19.93
C ASP A 21 46.61 -0.17 19.67
N PRO A 22 47.94 -0.37 19.67
CA PRO A 22 48.89 0.73 19.50
C PRO A 22 48.75 1.40 18.14
N VAL A 23 48.76 2.72 18.14
CA VAL A 23 48.77 3.56 16.94
C VAL A 23 50.05 4.38 16.87
N LEU A 24 50.57 4.57 15.65
CA LEU A 24 51.81 5.29 15.37
C LEU A 24 51.51 6.68 14.80
N LEU A 25 52.08 7.72 15.44
CA LEU A 25 52.05 9.09 14.93
C LEU A 25 53.20 9.35 13.94
N SER A 26 53.10 10.43 13.17
CA SER A 26 54.16 10.89 12.24
C SER A 26 55.48 11.23 12.93
N CYS A 27 55.45 11.58 14.22
CA CYS A 27 56.62 11.77 15.06
C CYS A 27 57.23 10.46 15.61
N SER A 28 56.79 9.31 15.09
CA SER A 28 57.23 7.96 15.46
C SER A 28 56.91 7.50 16.89
N HIS A 29 56.17 8.29 17.68
CA HIS A 29 55.67 7.86 18.98
C HIS A 29 54.41 6.99 18.84
N SER A 30 54.34 5.92 19.66
CA SER A 30 53.20 5.02 19.72
C SER A 30 52.39 5.21 21.00
N PHE A 31 51.08 5.01 20.92
CA PHE A 31 50.13 5.13 22.04
C PHE A 31 49.00 4.11 21.87
N CYS A 32 48.35 3.69 22.96
CA CYS A 32 47.06 3.01 22.84
C CYS A 32 46.08 3.95 22.11
N ARG A 33 45.28 3.42 21.17
CA ARG A 33 44.30 4.24 20.42
C ARG A 33 43.43 5.09 21.35
N GLU A 34 42.85 4.47 22.37
CA GLU A 34 42.00 5.18 23.33
C GLU A 34 42.74 6.27 24.11
N CYS A 35 44.01 6.03 24.46
CA CYS A 35 44.81 7.00 25.20
C CYS A 35 45.04 8.26 24.36
N LEU A 36 45.34 8.07 23.08
CA LEU A 36 45.54 9.17 22.14
C LEU A 36 44.22 9.91 21.83
N GLU A 37 43.12 9.19 21.61
CA GLU A 37 41.81 9.79 21.35
C GLU A 37 41.32 10.61 22.54
N LYS A 38 41.49 10.10 23.77
CA LYS A 38 41.18 10.85 25.00
C LYS A 38 42.05 12.12 25.12
N TRP A 39 43.34 12.02 24.81
CA TRP A 39 44.25 13.16 24.85
C TRP A 39 43.85 14.26 23.85
N TRP A 40 43.57 13.89 22.60
CA TRP A 40 43.13 14.83 21.56
C TRP A 40 41.78 15.48 21.90
N ARG A 41 40.86 14.72 22.48
CA ARG A 41 39.58 15.26 22.96
C ARG A 41 39.75 16.25 24.11
N LEU A 42 40.70 16.01 25.01
CA LEU A 42 40.94 16.87 26.17
C LEU A 42 41.64 18.17 25.80
N LYS A 43 42.55 18.14 24.83
CA LYS A 43 43.35 19.31 24.42
C LYS A 43 42.73 20.13 23.31
N ASP A 44 41.72 19.61 22.63
CA ASP A 44 41.14 20.18 21.40
C ASP A 44 42.19 20.41 20.28
N THR A 45 43.35 19.76 20.41
CA THR A 45 44.46 19.77 19.44
C THR A 45 44.96 18.35 19.20
N ARG A 46 45.48 18.09 17.99
CA ARG A 46 46.00 16.77 17.57
C ARG A 46 47.48 16.60 17.92
N GLU A 47 47.90 17.08 19.07
CA GLU A 47 49.30 17.03 19.50
C GLU A 47 49.70 15.65 20.02
N CYS A 48 50.95 15.27 19.76
CA CYS A 48 51.57 14.11 20.39
C CYS A 48 51.69 14.32 21.92
N PRO A 49 51.21 13.39 22.76
CA PRO A 49 51.36 13.49 24.21
C PRO A 49 52.80 13.68 24.71
N VAL A 50 53.79 13.12 23.99
CA VAL A 50 55.21 13.13 24.38
C VAL A 50 55.95 14.36 23.84
N CYS A 51 56.05 14.50 22.52
CA CYS A 51 56.89 15.52 21.89
C CYS A 51 56.13 16.78 21.43
N LYS A 52 54.81 16.84 21.65
CA LYS A 52 53.92 17.97 21.26
C LYS A 52 53.85 18.28 19.77
N THR A 53 54.48 17.49 18.90
CA THR A 53 54.33 17.62 17.45
C THR A 53 52.88 17.38 17.04
N THR A 54 52.31 18.29 16.26
CA THR A 54 50.94 18.17 15.74
C THR A 54 50.85 17.07 14.68
N SER A 55 49.86 16.18 14.80
CA SER A 55 49.57 15.14 13.83
C SER A 55 48.73 15.68 12.67
N ASP A 56 49.25 15.58 11.45
CA ASP A 56 48.52 15.95 10.24
C ASP A 56 47.38 14.97 9.93
N ARG A 57 47.53 13.70 10.35
CA ARG A 57 46.53 12.65 10.13
C ARG A 57 45.43 12.73 11.17
N LYS A 58 44.16 12.75 10.71
CA LYS A 58 42.97 12.63 11.57
C LYS A 58 42.84 11.22 12.18
N GLN A 59 43.35 10.20 11.50
CA GLN A 59 43.38 8.82 11.96
C GLN A 59 44.80 8.26 11.87
N PRO A 60 45.46 8.03 13.01
CA PRO A 60 46.75 7.35 13.09
C PRO A 60 46.70 5.92 12.58
N THR A 61 47.79 5.47 11.95
CA THR A 61 47.95 4.09 11.48
C THR A 61 48.23 3.16 12.65
N SER A 62 47.63 1.96 12.64
CA SER A 62 47.91 0.94 13.65
C SER A 62 49.35 0.43 13.53
N ASN A 63 50.06 0.33 14.65
CA ASN A 63 51.38 -0.29 14.73
C ASN A 63 51.22 -1.79 14.95
N LEU A 64 51.01 -2.54 13.86
CA LEU A 64 50.75 -3.98 13.92
C LEU A 64 51.91 -4.77 14.53
N VAL A 65 53.16 -4.33 14.33
CA VAL A 65 54.33 -5.00 14.91
C VAL A 65 54.31 -4.87 16.43
N LEU A 66 54.10 -3.67 16.96
CA LEU A 66 54.02 -3.43 18.40
C LEU A 66 52.78 -4.11 19.03
N LYS A 67 51.68 -4.18 18.29
CA LYS A 67 50.48 -4.92 18.72
C LYS A 67 50.80 -6.41 18.90
N ASN A 68 51.40 -7.03 17.88
CA ASN A 68 51.74 -8.45 17.91
C ASN A 68 52.76 -8.78 19.01
N THR A 69 53.74 -7.90 19.27
CA THR A 69 54.72 -8.12 20.35
C THR A 69 54.09 -8.00 21.74
N CYS A 70 53.20 -7.03 21.95
CA CYS A 70 52.45 -6.89 23.20
C CYS A 70 51.52 -8.09 23.44
N GLU A 71 50.80 -8.54 22.41
CA GLU A 71 49.93 -9.72 22.48
C GLU A 71 50.74 -10.99 22.79
N ALA A 72 51.90 -11.19 22.15
CA ALA A 72 52.78 -12.32 22.44
C ALA A 72 53.32 -12.29 23.89
N PHE A 73 53.70 -11.12 24.39
CA PHE A 73 54.15 -10.95 25.78
C PHE A 73 53.04 -11.26 26.79
N LEU A 74 51.81 -10.79 26.54
CA LEU A 74 50.66 -11.07 27.40
C LEU A 74 50.30 -12.56 27.41
N LEU A 75 50.35 -13.23 26.25
CA LEU A 75 50.12 -14.67 26.14
C LEU A 75 51.18 -15.50 26.90
N GLU A 76 52.44 -15.09 26.83
CA GLU A 76 53.51 -15.76 27.57
C GLU A 76 53.40 -15.53 29.08
N ARG A 77 52.99 -14.33 29.50
CA ARG A 77 52.67 -14.02 30.90
C ARG A 77 51.50 -14.87 31.41
N GLU A 78 50.43 -14.99 30.62
CA GLU A 78 49.28 -15.84 30.94
C GLU A 78 49.71 -17.31 31.05
N ARG A 79 50.55 -17.80 30.14
CA ARG A 79 51.15 -19.16 30.21
C ARG A 79 51.95 -19.38 31.48
N GLN A 80 52.75 -18.41 31.91
CA GLN A 80 53.54 -18.50 33.14
C GLN A 80 52.68 -18.45 34.40
N THR A 81 51.57 -17.69 34.40
CA THR A 81 50.59 -17.68 35.49
C THR A 81 49.66 -18.89 35.51
N SER A 82 49.55 -19.62 34.39
CA SER A 82 48.67 -20.79 34.22
C SER A 82 49.41 -22.13 34.24
N ALA A 83 50.70 -22.15 34.61
CA ALA A 83 51.38 -23.39 34.99
C ALA A 83 50.58 -24.05 36.13
N GLU A 84 49.92 -25.16 35.81
CA GLU A 84 48.94 -25.89 36.62
C GLU A 84 49.37 -26.04 38.08
N VAL A 85 48.76 -25.27 38.99
CA VAL A 85 48.73 -25.67 40.40
C VAL A 85 47.71 -26.81 40.48
N ASP A 86 48.20 -28.05 40.38
CA ASP A 86 47.38 -29.25 40.59
C ASP A 86 46.56 -29.08 41.88
N PRO A 87 45.22 -29.16 41.84
CA PRO A 87 44.42 -28.96 43.03
C PRO A 87 44.73 -30.05 44.07
N LEU A 88 45.09 -29.63 45.28
CA LEU A 88 45.44 -30.52 46.37
C LEU A 88 44.22 -30.89 47.22
N CYS A 89 44.20 -32.11 47.73
CA CYS A 89 43.22 -32.59 48.67
C CYS A 89 43.39 -31.85 50.01
N ARG A 90 42.34 -31.17 50.48
CA ARG A 90 42.37 -30.39 51.73
C ARG A 90 42.75 -31.20 52.98
N ARG A 91 42.49 -32.52 52.97
CA ARG A 91 42.74 -33.41 54.11
C ARG A 91 44.13 -34.03 54.13
N HIS A 92 44.72 -34.23 52.96
CA HIS A 92 45.94 -35.02 52.81
C HIS A 92 47.06 -34.26 52.11
N SER A 93 46.80 -33.04 51.63
CA SER A 93 47.73 -32.23 50.83
C SER A 93 48.27 -32.94 49.58
N GLU A 94 47.52 -33.94 49.09
CA GLU A 94 47.89 -34.79 47.95
C GLU A 94 47.12 -34.41 46.68
N LYS A 95 47.72 -34.65 45.51
CA LYS A 95 47.11 -34.30 44.21
C LYS A 95 45.78 -35.02 43.98
N LEU A 96 44.75 -34.26 43.58
CA LEU A 96 43.43 -34.79 43.24
C LEU A 96 43.42 -35.42 41.84
N LYS A 97 43.68 -36.73 41.76
CA LYS A 97 43.76 -37.48 40.48
C LYS A 97 42.56 -38.39 40.20
N LEU A 98 41.70 -38.62 41.18
CA LEU A 98 40.56 -39.53 41.08
C LEU A 98 39.24 -38.76 41.25
N PHE A 99 38.17 -39.31 40.72
CA PHE A 99 36.81 -38.83 40.87
C PHE A 99 35.94 -39.94 41.45
N CYS A 100 35.32 -39.69 42.61
CA CYS A 100 34.37 -40.62 43.21
C CYS A 100 33.02 -40.46 42.50
N LEU A 101 32.54 -41.52 41.84
CA LEU A 101 31.29 -41.48 41.09
C LEU A 101 30.06 -41.39 41.99
N ASP A 102 30.13 -41.99 43.18
CA ASP A 102 29.00 -42.06 44.11
C ASP A 102 28.82 -40.75 44.91
N HIS A 103 29.92 -40.05 45.25
CA HIS A 103 29.87 -38.73 45.91
C HIS A 103 29.96 -37.54 44.95
N ASN A 104 30.24 -37.78 43.66
CA ASN A 104 30.36 -36.73 42.65
C ASN A 104 31.45 -35.67 42.97
N GLU A 105 32.59 -36.11 43.50
CA GLU A 105 33.68 -35.22 43.96
C GLU A 105 35.08 -35.70 43.55
N LEU A 106 36.03 -34.77 43.50
CA LEU A 106 37.45 -35.05 43.26
C LEU A 106 38.13 -35.52 44.55
N VAL A 107 38.94 -36.58 44.45
CA VAL A 107 39.62 -37.21 45.58
C VAL A 107 41.08 -37.55 45.26
N CYS A 108 41.93 -37.60 46.29
CA CYS A 108 43.33 -38.07 46.16
C CYS A 108 43.41 -39.59 46.38
N LEU A 109 44.60 -40.18 46.18
CA LEU A 109 44.80 -41.62 46.33
C LEU A 109 44.56 -42.11 47.76
N ILE A 110 44.85 -41.28 48.78
CA ILE A 110 44.62 -41.62 50.19
C ILE A 110 43.11 -41.64 50.52
N CYS A 111 42.34 -40.71 49.95
CA CYS A 111 40.88 -40.68 50.13
C CYS A 111 40.21 -41.96 49.63
N ARG A 112 40.73 -42.57 48.55
CA ARG A 112 40.19 -43.81 47.97
C ARG A 112 40.14 -44.95 48.99
N ASP A 113 41.21 -45.07 49.79
CA ASP A 113 41.40 -46.16 50.74
C ASP A 113 40.89 -45.79 52.16
N SER A 114 40.26 -44.62 52.31
CA SER A 114 39.66 -44.18 53.57
C SER A 114 38.29 -44.80 53.82
N ASP A 115 37.91 -44.96 55.10
CA ASP A 115 36.59 -45.47 55.50
C ASP A 115 35.42 -44.68 54.90
N VAL A 116 35.63 -43.40 54.59
CA VAL A 116 34.61 -42.50 54.00
C VAL A 116 34.19 -42.93 52.60
N HIS A 117 35.07 -43.57 51.83
CA HIS A 117 34.75 -44.04 50.48
C HIS A 117 34.83 -45.56 50.35
N ARG A 118 34.58 -46.28 51.45
CA ARG A 118 34.59 -47.73 51.47
C ARG A 118 33.55 -48.27 50.48
N ASN A 119 34.01 -49.14 49.57
CA ASN A 119 33.21 -49.74 48.48
C ASN A 119 32.69 -48.75 47.41
N HIS A 120 33.26 -47.56 47.29
CA HIS A 120 32.87 -46.60 46.25
C HIS A 120 33.59 -46.88 44.93
N ARG A 121 33.01 -46.37 43.83
CA ARG A 121 33.58 -46.46 42.49
C ARG A 121 34.35 -45.19 42.17
N PHE A 122 35.52 -45.37 41.59
CA PHE A 122 36.41 -44.28 41.21
C PHE A 122 36.84 -44.42 39.76
N ARG A 123 37.04 -43.27 39.12
CA ARG A 123 37.68 -43.18 37.81
C ARG A 123 38.73 -42.07 37.83
N PRO A 124 39.76 -42.13 36.98
CA PRO A 124 40.69 -41.02 36.80
C PRO A 124 39.93 -39.71 36.47
N SER A 125 40.31 -38.61 37.11
CA SER A 125 39.59 -37.33 36.97
C SER A 125 39.60 -36.80 35.54
N ASN A 126 40.68 -37.02 34.79
CA ASN A 126 40.80 -36.66 33.38
C ASN A 126 39.82 -37.43 32.49
N GLU A 127 39.56 -38.71 32.76
CA GLU A 127 38.58 -39.51 32.01
C GLU A 127 37.16 -39.04 32.29
N VAL A 128 36.79 -38.86 33.55
CA VAL A 128 35.45 -38.35 33.91
C VAL A 128 35.23 -36.94 33.36
N SER A 129 36.27 -36.09 33.42
CA SER A 129 36.23 -34.75 32.80
C SER A 129 36.03 -34.84 31.29
N ARG A 130 36.71 -35.76 30.59
CA ARG A 130 36.56 -35.94 29.14
C ARG A 130 35.13 -36.37 28.82
N ASP A 131 34.63 -37.40 29.48
CA ASP A 131 33.29 -37.93 29.24
C ASP A 131 32.19 -36.88 29.53
N ARG A 132 32.31 -36.12 30.64
CA ARG A 132 31.38 -35.02 30.96
C ARG A 132 31.47 -33.86 29.97
N LYS A 133 32.66 -33.52 29.48
CA LYS A 133 32.82 -32.52 28.42
C LYS A 133 32.16 -32.98 27.12
N GLU A 134 32.29 -34.25 26.76
CA GLU A 134 31.61 -34.84 25.60
C GLU A 134 30.08 -34.83 25.76
N GLU A 135 29.57 -35.20 26.94
CA GLU A 135 28.14 -35.13 27.25
C GLU A 135 27.61 -33.69 27.18
N LEU A 136 28.32 -32.74 27.79
CA LEU A 136 27.96 -31.33 27.73
C LEU A 136 28.04 -30.77 26.31
N GLN A 137 29.03 -31.21 25.53
CA GLN A 137 29.17 -30.83 24.12
C GLN A 137 27.95 -31.31 23.30
N LYS A 138 27.46 -32.54 23.55
CA LYS A 138 26.22 -33.04 22.92
C LYS A 138 25.01 -32.18 23.27
N SER A 139 24.92 -31.69 24.51
CA SER A 139 23.84 -30.76 24.92
C SER A 139 24.03 -29.34 24.40
N LEU A 140 25.26 -28.91 24.11
CA LEU A 140 25.58 -27.58 23.58
C LEU A 140 25.24 -27.45 22.09
N THR A 141 25.42 -28.51 21.29
CA THR A 141 25.16 -28.50 19.85
C THR A 141 23.73 -28.01 19.50
N PRO A 142 22.63 -28.50 20.12
CA PRO A 142 21.29 -27.96 19.89
C PRO A 142 21.14 -26.47 20.21
N LEU A 143 21.89 -25.93 21.18
CA LEU A 143 21.87 -24.50 21.50
C LEU A 143 22.56 -23.66 20.43
N GLN A 144 23.64 -24.18 19.84
CA GLN A 144 24.31 -23.55 18.71
C GLN A 144 23.41 -23.53 17.46
N ASP A 145 22.69 -24.63 17.21
CA ASP A 145 21.68 -24.70 16.14
C ASP A 145 20.54 -23.71 16.37
N LYS A 146 20.04 -23.63 17.62
CA LYS A 146 19.00 -22.67 18.01
C LYS A 146 19.46 -21.22 17.85
N LEU A 147 20.71 -20.91 18.18
CA LEU A 147 21.31 -19.59 17.90
C LEU A 147 21.32 -19.29 16.40
N GLY A 148 21.62 -20.27 15.56
CA GLY A 148 21.53 -20.15 14.10
C GLY A 148 20.10 -19.86 13.62
N VAL A 149 19.09 -20.55 14.18
CA VAL A 149 17.67 -20.28 13.90
C VAL A 149 17.31 -18.84 14.28
N PHE A 150 17.69 -18.38 15.46
CA PHE A 150 17.40 -17.02 15.93
C PHE A 150 18.02 -15.94 15.03
N LYS A 151 19.26 -16.14 14.55
CA LYS A 151 19.90 -15.21 13.60
C LYS A 151 19.13 -15.13 12.28
N ARG A 152 18.71 -16.27 11.70
CA ARG A 152 17.92 -16.30 10.47
C ARG A 152 16.54 -15.64 10.62
N VAL A 153 15.87 -15.85 11.77
CA VAL A 153 14.57 -15.21 12.03
C VAL A 153 14.73 -13.71 12.21
N ARG A 154 15.80 -13.24 12.88
CA ARG A 154 16.11 -11.82 12.99
C ARG A 154 16.31 -11.17 11.62
N GLU A 155 17.05 -11.80 10.72
CA GLU A 155 17.24 -11.29 9.34
C GLU A 155 15.90 -11.14 8.61
N LYS A 156 14.97 -12.11 8.75
CA LYS A 156 13.60 -11.99 8.21
C LYS A 156 12.82 -10.82 8.82
N TYR A 157 12.98 -10.54 10.11
CA TYR A 157 12.36 -9.38 10.74
C TYR A 157 12.92 -8.06 10.23
N GLU A 158 14.22 -7.99 9.94
CA GLU A 158 14.86 -6.83 9.32
C GLU A 158 14.31 -6.61 7.88
N GLU A 159 14.22 -7.66 7.07
CA GLU A 159 13.59 -7.62 5.73
C GLU A 159 12.13 -7.13 5.80
N THR A 160 11.36 -7.62 6.79
CA THR A 160 9.98 -7.19 7.01
C THR A 160 9.91 -5.71 7.36
N ALA A 161 10.80 -5.22 8.25
CA ALA A 161 10.84 -3.82 8.65
C ALA A 161 11.17 -2.88 7.48
N GLU A 162 12.09 -3.27 6.59
CA GLU A 162 12.39 -2.53 5.37
C GLU A 162 11.18 -2.49 4.42
N TYR A 163 10.51 -3.62 4.25
CA TYR A 163 9.33 -3.70 3.37
C TYR A 163 8.13 -2.91 3.90
N LEU A 164 7.94 -2.84 5.23
CA LEU A 164 6.91 -1.97 5.82
C LEU A 164 7.08 -0.51 5.38
N GLN A 165 8.32 -0.01 5.26
CA GLN A 165 8.55 1.35 4.76
C GLN A 165 8.15 1.50 3.29
N VAL A 166 8.38 0.47 2.47
CA VAL A 166 7.95 0.46 1.05
C VAL A 166 6.42 0.48 0.96
N GLN A 167 5.73 -0.35 1.74
CA GLN A 167 4.26 -0.39 1.78
C GLN A 167 3.66 0.95 2.21
N VAL A 168 4.21 1.57 3.26
CA VAL A 168 3.76 2.88 3.74
C VAL A 168 3.92 3.93 2.64
N ARG A 169 5.11 4.05 2.02
CA ARG A 169 5.35 5.03 0.95
C ARG A 169 4.42 4.83 -0.24
N HIS A 170 4.18 3.58 -0.64
CA HIS A 170 3.27 3.27 -1.72
C HIS A 170 1.83 3.67 -1.36
N ALA A 171 1.33 3.27 -0.19
CA ALA A 171 -0.02 3.61 0.27
C ALA A 171 -0.20 5.14 0.38
N GLU A 172 0.77 5.86 0.95
CA GLU A 172 0.77 7.33 1.02
C GLU A 172 0.71 7.96 -0.37
N ALA A 173 1.50 7.47 -1.33
CA ALA A 173 1.52 7.99 -2.69
C ALA A 173 0.16 7.82 -3.38
N GLU A 174 -0.47 6.65 -3.27
CA GLU A 174 -1.78 6.38 -3.87
C GLU A 174 -2.90 7.18 -3.20
N ILE A 175 -2.90 7.29 -1.86
CA ILE A 175 -3.84 8.15 -1.13
C ILE A 175 -3.69 9.60 -1.62
N GLN A 176 -2.47 10.13 -1.69
CA GLN A 176 -2.25 11.49 -2.16
C GLN A 176 -2.67 11.69 -3.62
N TYR A 177 -2.43 10.70 -4.48
CA TYR A 177 -2.82 10.75 -5.88
C TYR A 177 -4.34 10.85 -6.05
N GLU A 178 -5.10 9.98 -5.36
CA GLU A 178 -6.57 9.98 -5.40
C GLU A 178 -7.14 11.34 -4.96
N PHE A 179 -6.67 11.88 -3.83
CA PHE A 179 -7.10 13.20 -3.35
C PHE A 179 -6.72 14.33 -4.31
N LYS A 180 -5.48 14.34 -4.83
CA LYS A 180 -5.04 15.33 -5.82
C LYS A 180 -5.91 15.29 -7.08
N ARG A 181 -6.31 14.09 -7.53
CA ARG A 181 -7.19 13.92 -8.68
C ARG A 181 -8.56 14.56 -8.43
N MET A 182 -9.13 14.36 -7.23
CA MET A 182 -10.42 14.99 -6.84
C MET A 182 -10.29 16.51 -6.71
N TYR A 183 -9.23 17.02 -6.07
CA TYR A 183 -9.00 18.47 -5.98
C TYR A 183 -8.83 19.12 -7.34
N HIS A 184 -8.09 18.49 -8.26
CA HIS A 184 -7.90 19.00 -9.60
C HIS A 184 -9.24 19.12 -10.35
N PHE A 185 -10.13 18.14 -10.21
CA PHE A 185 -11.47 18.23 -10.76
C PHE A 185 -12.25 19.41 -10.17
N LEU A 186 -12.26 19.56 -8.84
CA LEU A 186 -12.98 20.65 -8.17
C LEU A 186 -12.50 22.02 -8.62
N GLN A 187 -11.18 22.22 -8.69
CA GLN A 187 -10.57 23.46 -9.17
C GLN A 187 -10.94 23.76 -10.62
N LYS A 188 -10.94 22.74 -11.49
CA LYS A 188 -11.31 22.89 -12.89
C LYS A 188 -12.80 23.25 -13.04
N GLU A 189 -13.67 22.58 -12.31
CA GLU A 189 -15.11 22.85 -12.33
C GLU A 189 -15.42 24.25 -11.80
N GLU A 190 -14.81 24.64 -10.68
CA GLU A 190 -14.92 25.99 -10.12
C GLU A 190 -14.48 27.06 -11.13
N ALA A 191 -13.29 26.92 -11.71
CA ALA A 191 -12.76 27.86 -12.69
C ALA A 191 -13.67 27.97 -13.93
N THR A 192 -14.20 26.84 -14.41
CA THR A 192 -15.12 26.80 -15.56
C THR A 192 -16.41 27.55 -15.27
N ARG A 193 -17.00 27.37 -14.08
CA ARG A 193 -18.23 28.05 -13.68
C ARG A 193 -18.02 29.56 -13.49
N ILE A 194 -16.93 29.94 -12.83
CA ILE A 194 -16.58 31.36 -12.65
C ILE A 194 -16.34 32.04 -14.01
N ALA A 195 -15.68 31.35 -14.95
CA ALA A 195 -15.50 31.87 -16.31
C ALA A 195 -16.84 32.07 -17.03
N ALA A 196 -17.77 31.11 -16.93
CA ALA A 196 -19.10 31.23 -17.52
C ALA A 196 -19.92 32.39 -16.92
N LEU A 197 -19.80 32.62 -15.60
CA LEU A 197 -20.43 33.76 -14.93
C LEU A 197 -19.85 35.11 -15.40
N LYS A 198 -18.51 35.21 -15.50
CA LYS A 198 -17.83 36.43 -15.97
C LYS A 198 -18.14 36.75 -17.42
N GLU A 199 -18.31 35.73 -18.27
CA GLU A 199 -18.71 35.92 -19.66
C GLU A 199 -20.15 36.45 -19.76
N GLU A 200 -21.07 35.92 -18.93
CA GLU A 200 -22.43 36.46 -18.83
C GLU A 200 -22.42 37.91 -18.35
N GLU A 201 -21.65 38.24 -17.30
CA GLU A 201 -21.47 39.61 -16.81
C GLU A 201 -20.98 40.54 -17.93
N ARG A 202 -19.97 40.13 -18.69
CA ARG A 202 -19.41 40.90 -19.80
C ARG A 202 -20.46 41.18 -20.87
N SER A 203 -21.22 40.16 -21.27
CA SER A 203 -22.29 40.28 -22.26
C SER A 203 -23.40 41.22 -21.79
N LYS A 204 -23.86 41.08 -20.54
CA LYS A 204 -24.90 41.94 -19.95
C LYS A 204 -24.43 43.38 -19.81
N ARG A 205 -23.18 43.60 -19.39
CA ARG A 205 -22.59 44.95 -19.27
C ARG A 205 -22.54 45.67 -20.62
N LEU A 206 -22.18 44.96 -21.69
CA LEU A 206 -22.16 45.54 -23.04
C LEU A 206 -23.57 45.95 -23.49
N MET A 207 -24.55 45.07 -23.30
CA MET A 207 -25.96 45.35 -23.63
C MET A 207 -26.50 46.57 -22.89
N VAL A 208 -26.24 46.67 -21.58
CA VAL A 208 -26.66 47.83 -20.77
C VAL A 208 -26.01 49.10 -21.30
N LYS A 209 -24.70 49.07 -21.58
CA LYS A 209 -23.97 50.21 -22.11
C LYS A 209 -24.55 50.70 -23.45
N GLU A 210 -24.77 49.80 -24.41
CA GLU A 210 -25.35 50.17 -25.72
C GLU A 210 -26.74 50.79 -25.59
N LYS A 211 -27.57 50.27 -24.67
CA LYS A 211 -28.90 50.83 -24.42
C LYS A 211 -28.84 52.19 -23.73
N THR A 212 -27.90 52.39 -22.80
CA THR A 212 -27.64 53.68 -22.19
C THR A 212 -27.16 54.70 -23.22
N ASP A 213 -26.16 54.37 -24.03
CA ASP A 213 -25.63 55.27 -25.07
C ASP A 213 -26.73 55.67 -26.10
N ASN A 214 -27.59 54.73 -26.49
CA ASN A 214 -28.74 55.03 -27.34
C ASN A 214 -29.75 55.97 -26.65
N LEU A 215 -29.99 55.75 -25.36
CA LEU A 215 -30.92 56.59 -24.59
C LEU A 215 -30.35 58.00 -24.39
N ASP A 216 -29.06 58.14 -24.12
CA ASP A 216 -28.39 59.44 -23.99
C ASP A 216 -28.47 60.25 -25.29
N THR A 217 -28.36 59.58 -26.43
CA THR A 217 -28.55 60.19 -27.76
C THR A 217 -29.99 60.70 -27.93
N LYS A 218 -30.99 59.90 -27.54
CA LYS A 218 -32.41 60.30 -27.58
C LYS A 218 -32.73 61.43 -26.60
N ILE A 219 -32.17 61.39 -25.40
CA ILE A 219 -32.32 62.45 -24.39
C ILE A 219 -31.76 63.76 -24.93
N SER A 220 -30.57 63.73 -25.54
CA SER A 220 -29.95 64.92 -26.13
C SER A 220 -30.79 65.50 -27.28
N ALA A 221 -31.25 64.64 -28.20
CA ALA A 221 -32.11 65.06 -29.32
C ALA A 221 -33.44 65.66 -28.86
N LEU A 222 -34.06 65.07 -27.82
CA LEU A 222 -35.30 65.60 -27.23
C LEU A 222 -35.04 66.94 -26.52
N ALA A 223 -33.95 67.07 -25.77
CA ALA A 223 -33.57 68.31 -25.12
C ALA A 223 -33.32 69.45 -26.13
N ASP A 224 -32.64 69.15 -27.25
CA ASP A 224 -32.44 70.11 -28.34
C ASP A 224 -33.76 70.50 -29.01
N ALA A 225 -34.67 69.55 -29.21
CA ALA A 225 -36.01 69.82 -29.78
C ALA A 225 -36.85 70.70 -28.85
N ILE A 226 -36.81 70.47 -27.54
CA ILE A 226 -37.46 71.31 -26.52
C ILE A 226 -36.89 72.73 -26.61
N LYS A 227 -35.56 72.88 -26.54
CA LYS A 227 -34.88 74.18 -26.58
C LYS A 227 -35.17 74.96 -27.87
N ALA A 228 -35.16 74.28 -29.02
CA ALA A 228 -35.49 74.92 -30.31
C ALA A 228 -36.94 75.42 -30.33
N THR A 229 -37.87 74.64 -29.76
CA THR A 229 -39.28 75.02 -29.67
C THR A 229 -39.48 76.19 -28.71
N GLU A 230 -38.84 76.16 -27.53
CA GLU A 230 -38.85 77.28 -26.58
C GLU A 230 -38.27 78.56 -27.20
N THR A 231 -37.21 78.44 -27.99
CA THR A 231 -36.61 79.60 -28.69
C THR A 231 -37.58 80.19 -29.71
N GLU A 232 -38.25 79.36 -30.50
CA GLU A 232 -39.27 79.81 -31.47
C GLU A 232 -40.41 80.57 -30.78
N MET A 233 -40.81 80.14 -29.59
CA MET A 233 -41.85 80.81 -28.79
C MET A 233 -41.43 82.21 -28.27
N THR A 234 -40.14 82.53 -28.30
CA THR A 234 -39.62 83.87 -27.94
C THR A 234 -39.44 84.81 -29.14
N CYS A 235 -39.65 84.32 -30.36
CA CYS A 235 -39.57 85.12 -31.58
C CYS A 235 -40.68 86.18 -31.65
N ASN A 236 -40.51 87.19 -32.51
CA ASN A 236 -41.57 88.15 -32.80
C ASN A 236 -42.78 87.47 -33.48
N ASP A 237 -43.96 88.08 -33.36
CA ASP A 237 -45.24 87.50 -33.81
C ASP A 237 -45.22 86.99 -35.26
N VAL A 238 -44.57 87.71 -36.18
CA VAL A 238 -44.56 87.34 -37.60
C VAL A 238 -43.69 86.10 -37.84
N THR A 239 -42.49 86.05 -37.26
CA THR A 239 -41.57 84.91 -37.41
C THR A 239 -42.13 83.66 -36.71
N PHE A 240 -42.71 83.83 -35.53
CA PHE A 240 -43.37 82.73 -34.81
C PHE A 240 -44.51 82.11 -35.63
N LEU A 241 -45.40 82.94 -36.20
CA LEU A 241 -46.51 82.45 -37.03
C LEU A 241 -46.03 81.75 -38.32
N GLN A 242 -44.92 82.20 -38.92
CA GLN A 242 -44.34 81.55 -40.09
C GLN A 242 -43.78 80.15 -39.79
N ASN A 243 -43.26 79.93 -38.58
CA ASN A 243 -42.61 78.68 -38.17
C ASN A 243 -43.50 77.79 -37.28
N TYR A 244 -44.73 78.22 -36.98
CA TYR A 244 -45.64 77.55 -36.04
C TYR A 244 -45.93 76.10 -36.42
N GLU A 245 -46.24 75.82 -37.70
CA GLU A 245 -46.53 74.45 -38.16
C GLU A 245 -45.32 73.53 -37.95
N ALA A 246 -44.10 73.99 -38.26
CA ALA A 246 -42.88 73.22 -38.07
C ALA A 246 -42.56 72.96 -36.58
N ALA A 247 -42.90 73.91 -35.69
CA ALA A 247 -42.77 73.73 -34.24
C ALA A 247 -43.78 72.70 -33.71
N VAL A 248 -45.03 72.75 -34.17
CA VAL A 248 -46.07 71.78 -33.84
C VAL A 248 -45.68 70.38 -34.31
N GLU A 249 -45.19 70.23 -35.54
CA GLU A 249 -44.71 68.95 -36.07
C GLU A 249 -43.56 68.38 -35.23
N ARG A 250 -42.58 69.21 -34.82
CA ARG A 250 -41.51 68.76 -33.91
C ARG A 250 -42.06 68.21 -32.60
N VAL A 251 -42.97 68.92 -31.94
CA VAL A 251 -43.52 68.50 -30.64
C VAL A 251 -44.38 67.24 -30.79
N GLN A 252 -45.21 67.17 -31.82
CA GLN A 252 -46.07 66.01 -32.09
C GLN A 252 -45.25 64.76 -32.43
N SER A 253 -44.19 64.92 -33.23
CA SER A 253 -43.27 63.82 -33.57
C SER A 253 -42.69 63.14 -32.32
N TYR A 254 -42.24 63.91 -31.33
CA TYR A 254 -41.74 63.38 -30.06
C TYR A 254 -42.84 62.89 -29.10
N SER A 255 -44.04 63.47 -29.14
CA SER A 255 -45.17 63.05 -28.29
C SER A 255 -45.74 61.67 -28.67
N LEU A 256 -45.51 61.23 -29.91
CA LEU A 256 -45.94 59.91 -30.40
C LEU A 256 -44.90 58.81 -30.15
N HIS A 257 -43.70 59.15 -29.69
CA HIS A 257 -42.68 58.16 -29.38
C HIS A 257 -43.04 57.39 -28.09
N PRO A 258 -42.91 56.05 -28.08
CA PRO A 258 -43.15 55.26 -26.88
C PRO A 258 -42.07 55.51 -25.82
N ASP A 259 -42.50 55.47 -24.55
CA ASP A 259 -41.60 55.62 -23.41
C ASP A 259 -40.52 54.53 -23.38
N PRO A 260 -39.28 54.86 -22.96
CA PRO A 260 -38.22 53.88 -22.77
C PRO A 260 -38.65 52.77 -21.80
N GLN A 261 -38.47 51.53 -22.21
CA GLN A 261 -38.80 50.35 -21.39
C GLN A 261 -37.57 49.81 -20.65
N PRO A 262 -37.75 49.18 -19.47
CA PRO A 262 -36.68 48.46 -18.78
C PRO A 262 -36.06 47.39 -19.68
N ILE A 263 -34.75 47.17 -19.55
CA ILE A 263 -34.02 46.18 -20.38
C ILE A 263 -34.35 44.76 -19.85
N PRO A 264 -35.09 43.93 -20.60
CA PRO A 264 -35.43 42.59 -20.13
C PRO A 264 -34.18 41.72 -20.02
N GLY A 265 -34.04 41.01 -18.89
CA GLY A 265 -32.91 40.12 -18.66
C GLY A 265 -31.55 40.82 -18.55
N ALA A 266 -31.50 42.10 -18.14
CA ALA A 266 -30.24 42.82 -17.93
C ALA A 266 -29.41 42.26 -16.77
N LEU A 267 -30.06 41.63 -15.78
CA LEU A 267 -29.40 41.06 -14.61
C LEU A 267 -28.81 39.69 -14.90
N ILE A 268 -27.87 39.28 -14.04
CA ILE A 268 -27.27 37.95 -14.05
C ILE A 268 -28.34 36.91 -13.68
N ASN A 269 -28.34 35.79 -14.40
CA ASN A 269 -29.18 34.64 -14.06
C ASN A 269 -28.51 33.81 -12.94
N GLU A 270 -28.64 34.25 -11.70
CA GLU A 270 -28.06 33.55 -10.54
C GLU A 270 -28.56 32.10 -10.41
N ALA A 271 -29.85 31.85 -10.72
CA ALA A 271 -30.43 30.52 -10.66
C ALA A 271 -29.72 29.52 -11.60
N LYS A 272 -29.29 29.98 -12.79
CA LYS A 272 -28.51 29.17 -13.74
C LYS A 272 -27.14 28.78 -13.19
N HIS A 273 -26.49 29.65 -12.42
CA HIS A 273 -25.12 29.42 -11.92
C HIS A 273 -25.09 28.71 -10.56
N LEU A 274 -26.03 29.02 -9.69
CA LEU A 274 -26.07 28.53 -8.30
C LEU A 274 -27.06 27.36 -8.11
N GLY A 275 -28.02 27.19 -9.01
CA GLY A 275 -29.05 26.15 -8.91
C GLY A 275 -28.46 24.75 -8.86
N ASN A 276 -28.69 24.04 -7.75
CA ASN A 276 -28.17 22.70 -7.49
C ASN A 276 -26.65 22.57 -7.66
N LEU A 277 -25.88 23.65 -7.42
CA LEU A 277 -24.45 23.69 -7.69
C LEU A 277 -23.71 22.51 -7.05
N GLY A 278 -23.82 22.36 -5.72
CA GLY A 278 -23.13 21.28 -4.98
C GLY A 278 -23.49 19.88 -5.50
N PHE A 279 -24.76 19.63 -5.80
CA PHE A 279 -25.20 18.34 -6.35
C PHE A 279 -24.69 18.10 -7.78
N SER A 280 -24.65 19.13 -8.63
CA SER A 280 -24.09 19.01 -9.98
C SER A 280 -22.59 18.67 -9.97
N VAL A 281 -21.84 19.32 -9.07
CA VAL A 281 -20.41 19.06 -8.86
C VAL A 281 -20.20 17.65 -8.33
N TRP A 282 -20.93 17.25 -7.29
CA TRP A 282 -20.88 15.89 -6.74
C TRP A 282 -21.23 14.83 -7.79
N ARG A 283 -22.27 15.06 -8.60
CA ARG A 283 -22.66 14.17 -9.70
C ARG A 283 -21.54 14.03 -10.73
N GLY A 284 -20.85 15.11 -11.05
CA GLY A 284 -19.65 15.07 -11.91
C GLY A 284 -18.51 14.27 -11.27
N MET A 285 -18.27 14.47 -9.96
CA MET A 285 -17.28 13.70 -9.21
C MET A 285 -17.57 12.20 -9.18
N LYS A 286 -18.84 11.80 -9.23
CA LYS A 286 -19.24 10.38 -9.32
C LYS A 286 -18.58 9.66 -10.48
N GLY A 287 -18.28 10.36 -11.59
CA GLY A 287 -17.57 9.78 -12.74
C GLY A 287 -16.07 9.58 -12.54
N LEU A 288 -15.47 10.17 -11.49
CA LEU A 288 -14.04 10.03 -11.15
C LEU A 288 -13.75 8.90 -10.18
N VAL A 289 -14.80 8.39 -9.53
CA VAL A 289 -14.71 7.35 -8.52
C VAL A 289 -15.38 6.10 -9.03
N SER A 290 -14.78 4.95 -8.72
CA SER A 290 -15.31 3.65 -9.08
C SER A 290 -15.40 2.81 -7.83
N HIS A 291 -16.55 2.17 -7.60
CA HIS A 291 -16.73 1.24 -6.51
C HIS A 291 -16.53 -0.17 -7.03
N THR A 292 -15.52 -0.86 -6.53
CA THR A 292 -15.32 -2.29 -6.78
C THR A 292 -15.74 -3.08 -5.55
N PRO A 293 -16.52 -4.15 -5.73
CA PRO A 293 -17.08 -4.91 -4.60
C PRO A 293 -16.04 -5.84 -3.95
N VAL A 294 -14.87 -5.99 -4.57
CA VAL A 294 -13.77 -6.82 -4.08
C VAL A 294 -12.47 -6.05 -4.27
N VAL A 295 -11.67 -6.05 -3.21
CA VAL A 295 -10.32 -5.48 -3.16
C VAL A 295 -9.35 -6.61 -2.90
N LEU A 296 -8.29 -6.73 -3.71
CA LEU A 296 -7.25 -7.74 -3.56
C LEU A 296 -6.33 -7.41 -2.39
N ASP A 297 -5.87 -8.41 -1.66
CA ASP A 297 -4.89 -8.24 -0.56
C ASP A 297 -3.46 -8.54 -1.02
N PRO A 298 -2.58 -7.51 -1.14
CA PRO A 298 -1.17 -7.69 -1.48
C PRO A 298 -0.39 -8.59 -0.51
N ASN A 299 -0.83 -8.72 0.74
CA ASN A 299 -0.16 -9.55 1.75
C ASN A 299 -0.42 -11.04 1.51
N THR A 300 -1.52 -11.39 0.84
CA THR A 300 -1.82 -12.78 0.45
C THR A 300 -1.16 -13.17 -0.87
N ALA A 301 -0.94 -12.20 -1.76
CA ALA A 301 -0.47 -12.45 -3.13
C ALA A 301 0.90 -13.16 -3.18
N GLU A 302 1.02 -14.19 -4.02
CA GLU A 302 2.33 -14.81 -4.28
C GLU A 302 3.32 -13.80 -4.90
N ALA A 303 4.61 -13.95 -4.59
CA ALA A 303 5.65 -12.96 -4.89
C ALA A 303 5.87 -12.64 -6.38
N GLY A 304 5.35 -13.45 -7.31
CA GLY A 304 5.38 -13.22 -8.76
C GLY A 304 4.13 -12.54 -9.32
N LEU A 305 3.19 -12.12 -8.46
CA LEU A 305 2.01 -11.37 -8.87
C LEU A 305 2.25 -9.86 -8.79
N ILE A 306 1.68 -9.15 -9.78
CA ILE A 306 1.63 -7.70 -9.83
C ILE A 306 0.17 -7.28 -9.69
N LEU A 307 -0.10 -6.41 -8.72
CA LEU A 307 -1.42 -5.85 -8.47
C LEU A 307 -1.49 -4.41 -8.97
N SER A 308 -2.65 -3.96 -9.45
CA SER A 308 -2.87 -2.54 -9.73
C SER A 308 -2.90 -1.70 -8.46
N SER A 309 -2.66 -0.40 -8.58
CA SER A 309 -2.66 0.53 -7.43
C SER A 309 -3.99 0.56 -6.67
N ASN A 310 -5.11 0.46 -7.39
CA ASN A 310 -6.45 0.37 -6.80
C ASN A 310 -6.83 -1.05 -6.33
N LEU A 311 -5.92 -2.02 -6.43
CA LEU A 311 -6.09 -3.40 -5.94
C LEU A 311 -7.27 -4.16 -6.57
N THR A 312 -7.58 -3.87 -7.83
CA THR A 312 -8.68 -4.52 -8.57
C THR A 312 -8.21 -5.40 -9.72
N ARG A 313 -6.90 -5.35 -10.04
CA ARG A 313 -6.29 -6.07 -11.14
C ARG A 313 -5.13 -6.90 -10.63
N VAL A 314 -4.96 -8.10 -11.20
CA VAL A 314 -3.80 -8.96 -10.93
C VAL A 314 -3.29 -9.58 -12.22
N SER A 315 -1.98 -9.58 -12.41
CA SER A 315 -1.28 -10.28 -13.49
C SER A 315 -0.02 -10.94 -12.97
N ARG A 316 0.48 -11.94 -13.70
CA ARG A 316 1.82 -12.47 -13.46
C ARG A 316 2.87 -11.50 -13.97
N GLY A 317 3.97 -11.39 -13.25
CA GLY A 317 5.15 -10.67 -13.71
C GLY A 317 6.44 -11.25 -13.14
N GLU A 318 7.47 -10.41 -13.11
CA GLU A 318 8.74 -10.76 -12.47
C GLU A 318 8.55 -10.92 -10.96
N LYS A 319 9.34 -11.79 -10.33
CA LYS A 319 9.28 -11.98 -8.87
C LYS A 319 9.87 -10.76 -8.16
N TRP A 320 9.06 -10.13 -7.32
CA TRP A 320 9.51 -9.04 -6.47
C TRP A 320 10.12 -9.59 -5.18
N LYS A 321 11.08 -8.84 -4.62
CA LYS A 321 11.60 -9.10 -3.27
C LYS A 321 10.58 -8.61 -2.25
N VAL A 322 9.58 -9.43 -1.97
CA VAL A 322 8.65 -9.23 -0.86
C VAL A 322 9.00 -10.21 0.26
N PRO A 323 8.92 -9.79 1.53
CA PRO A 323 9.15 -10.70 2.65
C PRO A 323 8.05 -11.75 2.71
N ASP A 324 8.44 -12.93 3.19
CA ASP A 324 7.49 -13.99 3.52
C ASP A 324 6.70 -13.60 4.77
N ASN A 325 5.41 -13.93 4.77
CA ASN A 325 4.51 -13.76 5.92
C ASN A 325 3.54 -14.97 5.98
N PRO A 326 2.89 -15.25 7.11
CA PRO A 326 1.95 -16.37 7.23
C PRO A 326 0.80 -16.32 6.21
N GLU A 327 0.36 -15.12 5.83
CA GLU A 327 -0.80 -14.89 4.98
C GLU A 327 -0.52 -15.15 3.48
N ARG A 328 0.75 -15.09 3.06
CA ARG A 328 1.20 -15.14 1.67
C ARG A 328 1.17 -16.56 1.12
N PHE A 329 0.60 -16.72 -0.07
CA PHE A 329 0.64 -17.98 -0.79
C PHE A 329 2.07 -18.29 -1.28
N GLU A 330 2.55 -19.48 -0.94
CA GLU A 330 3.76 -20.06 -1.56
C GLU A 330 3.45 -20.67 -2.94
N CYS A 331 2.21 -21.10 -3.16
CA CYS A 331 1.77 -21.62 -4.43
C CYS A 331 1.69 -20.50 -5.47
N HIS A 332 2.27 -20.73 -6.65
CA HIS A 332 2.37 -19.72 -7.70
C HIS A 332 1.01 -19.14 -8.08
N GLY A 333 0.96 -17.82 -8.24
CA GLY A 333 -0.11 -17.13 -8.94
C GLY A 333 -1.44 -16.96 -8.21
N VAL A 334 -1.54 -17.28 -6.91
CA VAL A 334 -2.79 -17.12 -6.12
C VAL A 334 -2.79 -15.82 -5.30
N VAL A 335 -3.95 -15.18 -5.22
CA VAL A 335 -4.23 -14.02 -4.34
C VAL A 335 -5.67 -14.09 -3.82
N MET A 336 -5.89 -13.64 -2.58
CA MET A 336 -7.22 -13.51 -1.97
C MET A 336 -7.63 -12.05 -1.86
N ALA A 337 -8.93 -11.82 -1.69
CA ALA A 337 -9.45 -10.52 -1.32
C ALA A 337 -9.08 -10.14 0.13
N SER A 338 -9.10 -8.84 0.41
CA SER A 338 -8.89 -8.28 1.75
C SER A 338 -10.04 -8.57 2.71
N GLU A 339 -11.24 -8.77 2.19
CA GLU A 339 -12.44 -9.04 2.97
C GLU A 339 -13.02 -10.41 2.64
N GLY A 340 -13.53 -11.07 3.66
CA GLY A 340 -14.23 -12.35 3.56
C GLY A 340 -15.59 -12.28 4.22
N TYR A 341 -16.53 -13.06 3.69
CA TYR A 341 -17.95 -12.98 4.00
C TYR A 341 -18.40 -14.13 4.90
N VAL A 342 -19.27 -13.81 5.86
CA VAL A 342 -19.92 -14.78 6.77
C VAL A 342 -21.44 -14.78 6.66
N GLU A 343 -22.02 -13.71 6.11
CA GLU A 343 -23.46 -13.53 5.94
C GLU A 343 -23.76 -12.64 4.72
N GLY A 344 -25.03 -12.61 4.31
CA GLY A 344 -25.53 -11.76 3.22
C GLY A 344 -25.30 -12.30 1.81
N ILE A 345 -25.60 -11.44 0.82
CA ILE A 345 -25.53 -11.74 -0.61
C ILE A 345 -24.48 -10.82 -1.25
N HIS A 346 -23.47 -11.45 -1.87
CA HIS A 346 -22.32 -10.78 -2.45
C HIS A 346 -22.19 -11.12 -3.93
N SER A 347 -21.89 -10.13 -4.77
CA SER A 347 -21.66 -10.37 -6.20
C SER A 347 -20.59 -9.48 -6.78
N TRP A 348 -19.72 -10.07 -7.59
CA TRP A 348 -18.68 -9.38 -8.33
C TRP A 348 -18.53 -9.98 -9.73
N VAL A 349 -17.99 -9.18 -10.64
CA VAL A 349 -17.72 -9.59 -12.01
C VAL A 349 -16.23 -9.44 -12.26
N VAL A 350 -15.64 -10.48 -12.85
CA VAL A 350 -14.23 -10.50 -13.22
C VAL A 350 -14.13 -10.58 -14.73
N GLU A 351 -13.43 -9.63 -15.33
CA GLU A 351 -12.96 -9.75 -16.70
C GLU A 351 -11.74 -10.68 -16.74
N VAL A 352 -11.88 -11.75 -17.51
CA VAL A 352 -10.84 -12.76 -17.74
C VAL A 352 -10.22 -12.59 -19.14
N GLY A 353 -10.94 -11.98 -20.08
CA GLY A 353 -10.44 -11.60 -21.41
C GLY A 353 -9.72 -12.72 -22.15
N ASP A 354 -8.53 -12.40 -22.64
CA ASP A 354 -7.65 -13.35 -23.33
C ASP A 354 -6.70 -14.12 -22.42
N ASN A 355 -6.87 -14.02 -21.09
CA ASN A 355 -6.04 -14.72 -20.13
C ASN A 355 -6.11 -16.24 -20.35
N THR A 356 -4.94 -16.87 -20.45
CA THR A 356 -4.79 -18.28 -20.84
C THR A 356 -4.67 -19.25 -19.67
N ALA A 357 -4.51 -18.75 -18.45
CA ALA A 357 -4.33 -19.57 -17.25
C ALA A 357 -4.86 -18.82 -16.03
N TRP A 358 -6.09 -19.13 -15.62
CA TRP A 358 -6.74 -18.46 -14.49
C TRP A 358 -7.73 -19.36 -13.74
N PHE A 359 -8.05 -18.98 -12.50
CA PHE A 359 -9.29 -19.37 -11.85
C PHE A 359 -9.88 -18.19 -11.09
N VAL A 360 -11.20 -18.21 -10.93
CA VAL A 360 -11.97 -17.24 -10.15
C VAL A 360 -12.96 -18.01 -9.28
N GLY A 361 -13.01 -17.70 -7.99
CA GLY A 361 -13.88 -18.42 -7.07
C GLY A 361 -13.92 -17.84 -5.66
N VAL A 362 -14.28 -18.71 -4.72
CA VAL A 362 -14.22 -18.44 -3.28
C VAL A 362 -13.44 -19.55 -2.56
N ALA A 363 -12.66 -19.17 -1.57
CA ALA A 363 -11.92 -20.07 -0.70
C ALA A 363 -12.29 -19.86 0.76
N THR A 364 -12.15 -20.92 1.57
CA THR A 364 -12.27 -20.83 3.02
C THR A 364 -11.09 -20.08 3.64
N GLU A 365 -11.26 -19.52 4.84
CA GLU A 365 -10.20 -18.83 5.60
C GLU A 365 -8.97 -19.73 5.86
N THR A 366 -9.22 -21.01 6.12
CA THR A 366 -8.28 -22.12 6.37
C THR A 366 -7.67 -22.69 5.10
N PHE A 367 -8.00 -22.13 3.93
CA PHE A 367 -7.43 -22.58 2.67
C PHE A 367 -5.89 -22.56 2.73
N GLN A 368 -5.29 -23.70 2.39
CA GLN A 368 -3.86 -23.92 2.62
C GLN A 368 -3.00 -22.93 1.82
N ARG A 369 -2.15 -22.18 2.54
CA ARG A 369 -1.29 -21.14 1.93
C ARG A 369 0.16 -21.58 1.69
N LYS A 370 0.64 -22.51 2.52
CA LYS A 370 2.04 -22.98 2.55
C LYS A 370 2.16 -24.43 2.07
N GLY A 371 3.27 -24.75 1.42
CA GLY A 371 3.58 -26.07 0.88
C GLY A 371 2.79 -26.41 -0.37
N ARG A 372 2.65 -27.72 -0.65
CA ARG A 372 1.90 -28.21 -1.81
C ARG A 372 0.40 -28.06 -1.54
N VAL A 373 -0.16 -26.92 -1.97
CA VAL A 373 -1.58 -26.58 -1.77
C VAL A 373 -2.47 -27.64 -2.40
N ASN A 374 -3.31 -28.27 -1.58
CA ASN A 374 -4.40 -29.09 -2.08
C ASN A 374 -5.55 -28.16 -2.51
N ILE A 375 -5.51 -27.75 -3.77
CA ILE A 375 -6.49 -26.87 -4.43
C ILE A 375 -7.94 -27.40 -4.32
N ARG A 376 -8.17 -28.65 -3.88
CA ARG A 376 -9.51 -29.24 -3.74
C ARG A 376 -10.14 -29.06 -2.36
N SER A 377 -9.36 -28.77 -1.33
CA SER A 377 -9.89 -28.59 0.02
C SER A 377 -10.16 -27.12 0.27
N GLY A 378 -11.43 -26.74 0.45
CA GLY A 378 -11.82 -25.36 0.78
C GLY A 378 -11.83 -24.36 -0.38
N LEU A 379 -11.91 -24.82 -1.64
CA LEU A 379 -11.99 -23.95 -2.82
C LEU A 379 -13.17 -24.34 -3.72
N TRP A 380 -13.94 -23.35 -4.17
CA TRP A 380 -14.95 -23.47 -5.21
C TRP A 380 -14.70 -22.43 -6.30
N ALA A 381 -14.36 -22.87 -7.51
CA ALA A 381 -13.93 -21.96 -8.57
C ALA A 381 -14.26 -22.45 -9.98
N VAL A 382 -14.35 -21.52 -10.91
CA VAL A 382 -14.25 -21.77 -12.36
C VAL A 382 -12.82 -21.49 -12.78
N ALA A 383 -12.23 -22.40 -13.53
CA ALA A 383 -10.86 -22.30 -14.00
C ALA A 383 -10.78 -22.45 -15.52
N PHE A 384 -9.76 -21.83 -16.10
CA PHE A 384 -9.37 -22.01 -17.50
C PHE A 384 -7.87 -22.28 -17.57
N SER A 385 -7.50 -23.41 -18.17
CA SER A 385 -6.11 -23.80 -18.34
C SER A 385 -5.96 -24.72 -19.53
N LYS A 386 -4.87 -24.54 -20.31
CA LYS A 386 -4.57 -25.36 -21.49
C LYS A 386 -5.75 -25.48 -22.47
N GLY A 387 -6.52 -24.41 -22.64
CA GLY A 387 -7.65 -24.34 -23.55
C GLY A 387 -8.97 -24.94 -23.04
N ASN A 388 -9.01 -25.49 -21.82
CA ASN A 388 -10.20 -26.12 -21.25
C ASN A 388 -10.73 -25.33 -20.05
N TYR A 389 -12.05 -25.26 -19.93
CA TYR A 389 -12.71 -24.77 -18.73
C TYR A 389 -12.98 -25.93 -17.78
N SER A 390 -12.78 -25.71 -16.49
CA SER A 390 -13.07 -26.69 -15.46
C SER A 390 -13.70 -26.07 -14.23
N ILE A 391 -14.47 -26.88 -13.52
CA ILE A 391 -15.04 -26.53 -12.23
C ILE A 391 -14.19 -27.20 -11.15
N ILE A 392 -13.71 -26.40 -10.21
CA ILE A 392 -12.89 -26.83 -9.08
C ILE A 392 -13.78 -26.88 -7.83
N SER A 393 -13.75 -28.02 -7.15
CA SER A 393 -14.34 -28.21 -5.82
C SER A 393 -13.65 -29.38 -5.11
N HIS A 394 -14.17 -29.80 -3.94
CA HIS A 394 -13.75 -31.04 -3.29
C HIS A 394 -14.01 -32.29 -4.14
N GLN A 395 -14.97 -32.23 -5.06
CA GLN A 395 -15.26 -33.31 -6.00
C GLN A 395 -14.26 -33.32 -7.17
N SER A 396 -14.23 -34.42 -7.93
CA SER A 396 -13.37 -34.52 -9.13
C SER A 396 -13.65 -33.35 -10.09
N PRO A 397 -12.61 -32.71 -10.67
CA PRO A 397 -12.81 -31.60 -11.59
C PRO A 397 -13.71 -32.00 -12.76
N THR A 398 -14.77 -31.25 -12.98
CA THR A 398 -15.65 -31.43 -14.14
C THR A 398 -15.24 -30.46 -15.24
N ILE A 399 -15.13 -30.96 -16.47
CA ILE A 399 -14.82 -30.14 -17.64
C ILE A 399 -16.11 -29.44 -18.07
N TYR A 400 -16.04 -28.13 -18.25
CA TYR A 400 -17.12 -27.31 -18.76
C TYR A 400 -16.84 -26.95 -20.24
N HIS A 401 -17.86 -27.08 -21.09
CA HIS A 401 -17.75 -26.78 -22.52
C HIS A 401 -18.68 -25.61 -22.86
N PRO A 402 -18.23 -24.35 -22.71
CA PRO A 402 -19.06 -23.22 -23.08
C PRO A 402 -19.27 -23.17 -24.59
N LYS A 403 -20.43 -22.65 -25.02
CA LYS A 403 -20.74 -22.44 -26.46
C LYS A 403 -19.78 -21.45 -27.14
N ARG A 404 -19.09 -20.64 -26.36
CA ARG A 404 -18.14 -19.60 -26.79
C ARG A 404 -17.08 -19.37 -25.73
N LYS A 405 -16.00 -18.67 -26.07
CA LYS A 405 -15.01 -18.22 -25.08
C LYS A 405 -15.66 -17.26 -24.08
N LEU A 406 -15.42 -17.47 -22.79
CA LEU A 406 -15.91 -16.60 -21.72
C LEU A 406 -14.98 -15.39 -21.58
N TRP A 407 -15.53 -14.18 -21.67
CA TRP A 407 -14.78 -12.93 -21.50
C TRP A 407 -14.87 -12.38 -20.07
N THR A 408 -15.99 -12.65 -19.40
CA THR A 408 -16.28 -12.22 -18.04
C THR A 408 -16.94 -13.35 -17.26
N ILE A 409 -16.72 -13.37 -15.95
CA ILE A 409 -17.32 -14.33 -15.02
C ILE A 409 -17.97 -13.53 -13.90
N ARG A 410 -19.29 -13.69 -13.73
CA ARG A 410 -20.00 -13.21 -12.55
C ARG A 410 -19.98 -14.30 -11.49
N VAL A 411 -19.54 -13.92 -10.30
CA VAL A 411 -19.66 -14.74 -9.09
C VAL A 411 -20.77 -14.14 -8.23
N GLN A 412 -21.65 -14.99 -7.73
CA GLN A 412 -22.71 -14.61 -6.81
C GLN A 412 -22.72 -15.59 -5.64
N LEU A 413 -22.41 -15.09 -4.46
CA LEU A 413 -22.36 -15.83 -3.21
C LEU A 413 -23.56 -15.40 -2.37
N ASP A 414 -24.50 -16.31 -2.14
CA ASP A 414 -25.67 -16.12 -1.30
C ASP A 414 -25.50 -17.05 -0.08
N LEU A 415 -25.00 -16.47 1.02
CA LEU A 415 -24.72 -17.21 2.25
C LEU A 415 -26.00 -17.55 3.01
N GLU A 416 -27.07 -16.79 2.81
CA GLU A 416 -28.38 -17.02 3.43
C GLU A 416 -29.03 -18.31 2.88
N LYS A 417 -28.93 -18.53 1.57
CA LYS A 417 -29.42 -19.75 0.91
C LYS A 417 -28.38 -20.86 0.81
N GLY A 418 -27.13 -20.59 1.20
CA GLY A 418 -26.03 -21.54 1.01
C GLY A 418 -25.81 -21.86 -0.47
N SER A 419 -25.80 -20.85 -1.34
CA SER A 419 -25.57 -21.02 -2.77
C SER A 419 -24.42 -20.16 -3.32
N LEU A 420 -23.64 -20.73 -4.24
CA LEU A 420 -22.57 -20.05 -4.96
C LEU A 420 -22.76 -20.30 -6.45
N THR A 421 -22.97 -19.24 -7.22
CA THR A 421 -23.31 -19.32 -8.63
C THR A 421 -22.27 -18.61 -9.48
N PHE A 422 -21.86 -19.28 -10.55
CA PHE A 422 -21.01 -18.75 -11.62
C PHE A 422 -21.84 -18.59 -12.88
N SER A 423 -21.76 -17.43 -13.52
CA SER A 423 -22.50 -17.15 -14.76
C SER A 423 -21.72 -16.26 -15.71
N ASP A 424 -22.03 -16.35 -17.00
CA ASP A 424 -21.59 -15.38 -18.00
C ASP A 424 -22.58 -14.21 -18.02
N PRO A 425 -22.21 -13.01 -17.54
CA PRO A 425 -23.14 -11.88 -17.49
C PRO A 425 -23.52 -11.34 -18.88
N ILE A 426 -22.76 -11.67 -19.93
CA ILE A 426 -23.02 -11.19 -21.29
C ILE A 426 -24.15 -12.02 -21.93
N THR A 427 -24.11 -13.34 -21.82
CA THR A 427 -25.20 -14.22 -22.33
C THR A 427 -26.26 -14.55 -21.29
N ARG A 428 -26.06 -14.14 -20.03
CA ARG A 428 -26.89 -14.52 -18.88
C ARG A 428 -27.01 -16.04 -18.71
N THR A 429 -25.97 -16.77 -19.12
CA THR A 429 -25.95 -18.24 -19.03
C THR A 429 -25.31 -18.67 -17.73
N ASN A 430 -25.97 -19.57 -17.01
CA ASN A 430 -25.37 -20.25 -15.86
C ASN A 430 -24.20 -21.13 -16.32
N ILE A 431 -23.05 -20.98 -15.66
CA ILE A 431 -21.86 -21.81 -15.87
C ILE A 431 -21.92 -23.00 -14.92
N HIS A 432 -22.05 -22.72 -13.63
CA HIS A 432 -22.18 -23.73 -12.58
C HIS A 432 -22.76 -23.13 -11.31
N SER A 433 -23.42 -23.96 -10.49
CA SER A 433 -23.94 -23.55 -9.19
C SER A 433 -23.62 -24.62 -8.15
N PHE A 434 -23.09 -24.19 -7.01
CA PHE A 434 -22.87 -25.02 -5.83
C PHE A 434 -23.94 -24.69 -4.79
N SER A 435 -24.41 -25.73 -4.10
CA SER A 435 -25.23 -25.59 -2.91
C SER A 435 -24.50 -26.24 -1.75
N HIS A 436 -24.20 -25.46 -0.71
CA HIS A 436 -23.44 -25.91 0.44
C HIS A 436 -23.74 -25.06 1.67
N SER A 437 -23.69 -25.66 2.84
CA SER A 437 -23.81 -24.94 4.12
C SER A 437 -22.41 -24.57 4.61
N TRP A 438 -21.89 -23.42 4.18
CA TRP A 438 -20.59 -22.92 4.65
C TRP A 438 -20.71 -22.41 6.08
N THR A 439 -19.90 -22.98 6.98
CA THR A 439 -19.79 -22.52 8.38
C THR A 439 -18.62 -21.58 8.60
N GLU A 440 -17.69 -21.54 7.65
CA GLU A 440 -16.47 -20.76 7.69
C GLU A 440 -16.59 -19.51 6.82
N ARG A 441 -15.82 -18.47 7.16
CA ARG A 441 -15.69 -17.27 6.34
C ARG A 441 -15.14 -17.61 4.96
N LEU A 442 -15.78 -17.06 3.91
CA LEU A 442 -15.38 -17.25 2.52
C LEU A 442 -14.77 -15.98 1.94
N PHE A 443 -13.62 -16.12 1.30
CA PHE A 443 -12.91 -15.05 0.63
C PHE A 443 -13.00 -15.23 -0.89
N PRO A 444 -13.31 -14.17 -1.66
CA PRO A 444 -13.01 -14.16 -3.08
C PRO A 444 -11.53 -14.49 -3.31
N VAL A 445 -11.27 -15.38 -4.26
CA VAL A 445 -9.92 -15.87 -4.56
C VAL A 445 -9.71 -15.93 -6.05
N PHE A 446 -8.49 -15.58 -6.45
CA PHE A 446 -8.11 -15.43 -7.84
C PHE A 446 -6.77 -16.10 -8.07
N TYR A 447 -6.62 -16.67 -9.26
CA TYR A 447 -5.34 -17.15 -9.73
C TYR A 447 -5.10 -16.67 -11.13
N THR A 448 -3.86 -16.28 -11.41
CA THR A 448 -3.39 -16.12 -12.77
C THR A 448 -1.96 -16.58 -12.95
N GLY A 449 -1.74 -17.36 -14.00
CA GLY A 449 -0.42 -17.73 -14.49
C GLY A 449 0.04 -16.92 -15.70
N SER A 450 -0.75 -15.92 -16.12
CA SER A 450 -0.58 -15.14 -17.35
C SER A 450 -0.19 -13.68 -17.07
N GLU A 451 0.55 -13.06 -17.98
CA GLU A 451 0.82 -11.61 -17.98
C GLU A 451 -0.43 -10.81 -18.36
N ILE A 452 -1.38 -11.43 -19.07
CA ILE A 452 -2.70 -10.84 -19.31
C ILE A 452 -3.43 -10.84 -17.96
N PRO A 453 -3.92 -9.68 -17.49
CA PRO A 453 -4.49 -9.56 -16.17
C PRO A 453 -5.87 -10.21 -16.02
N LEU A 454 -6.24 -10.47 -14.78
CA LEU A 454 -7.63 -10.50 -14.34
C LEU A 454 -8.01 -9.13 -13.80
N GLN A 455 -9.22 -8.66 -14.10
CA GLN A 455 -9.73 -7.35 -13.66
C GLN A 455 -11.10 -7.51 -12.99
N ILE A 456 -11.20 -7.12 -11.73
CA ILE A 456 -12.49 -6.98 -11.04
C ILE A 456 -13.16 -5.71 -11.58
N LEU A 457 -14.36 -5.86 -12.11
CA LEU A 457 -15.10 -4.75 -12.71
C LEU A 457 -15.83 -3.93 -11.64
N PRO A 458 -15.86 -2.59 -11.75
CA PRO A 458 -16.61 -1.75 -10.84
C PRO A 458 -18.12 -1.96 -11.00
N VAL A 459 -18.85 -1.82 -9.90
CA VAL A 459 -20.31 -1.78 -9.92
C VAL A 459 -20.74 -0.41 -10.43
N VAL A 460 -21.55 -0.39 -11.48
CA VAL A 460 -22.25 0.83 -11.89
C VAL A 460 -23.25 1.14 -10.78
N LEU A 461 -22.99 2.19 -9.98
CA LEU A 461 -23.96 2.72 -9.03
C LEU A 461 -25.16 3.29 -9.82
N ARG A 462 -26.14 2.44 -10.15
CA ARG A 462 -27.43 2.88 -10.69
C ARG A 462 -28.09 3.74 -9.61
N ASN A 463 -28.49 4.96 -9.99
CA ASN A 463 -29.28 5.79 -9.10
C ASN A 463 -30.67 5.15 -9.01
N ASN A 464 -30.98 4.50 -7.90
CA ASN A 464 -32.37 4.43 -7.48
C ASN A 464 -32.71 5.84 -7.00
N GLY A 465 -33.17 6.68 -7.93
CA GLY A 465 -33.86 7.91 -7.57
C GLY A 465 -35.15 7.55 -6.82
N PRO A 466 -35.71 8.47 -6.01
CA PRO A 466 -36.88 8.19 -5.17
C PRO A 466 -38.21 8.10 -5.96
N TYR A 467 -38.17 7.73 -7.25
CA TYR A 467 -39.33 7.62 -8.12
C TYR A 467 -39.14 6.47 -9.11
N ASP A 468 -39.09 5.24 -8.60
CA ASP A 468 -39.27 4.05 -9.43
C ASP A 468 -40.13 3.04 -8.63
N ASP A 469 -41.40 3.41 -8.42
CA ASP A 469 -42.46 2.45 -8.16
C ASP A 469 -42.84 1.82 -9.51
N SER A 470 -42.09 0.79 -9.88
CA SER A 470 -42.53 -0.18 -10.88
C SER A 470 -42.40 -1.61 -10.37
N ASP A 471 -42.76 -1.82 -9.11
CA ASP A 471 -43.32 -3.10 -8.64
C ASP A 471 -44.85 -2.99 -8.64
N ASN A 472 -45.45 -3.17 -9.83
CA ASN A 472 -46.87 -3.47 -9.98
C ASN A 472 -46.98 -4.60 -11.02
N ASP A 473 -46.57 -5.79 -10.60
CA ASP A 473 -46.96 -7.04 -11.24
C ASP A 473 -48.43 -7.30 -10.86
N TRP A 474 -49.35 -6.72 -11.62
CA TRP A 474 -50.76 -7.12 -11.60
C TRP A 474 -50.99 -8.13 -12.73
N ASP A 475 -51.15 -9.36 -12.28
CA ASP A 475 -51.66 -10.53 -12.95
C ASP A 475 -53.02 -10.23 -13.63
N GLU A 476 -53.04 -10.19 -14.96
CA GLU A 476 -54.29 -10.28 -15.74
C GLU A 476 -54.13 -11.40 -16.78
N GLY A 477 -54.57 -12.60 -16.38
CA GLY A 477 -55.01 -13.62 -17.30
C GLY A 477 -56.37 -13.22 -17.88
N ASP A 478 -56.47 -13.18 -19.20
CA ASP A 478 -57.74 -12.97 -19.89
C ASP A 478 -58.07 -14.19 -20.77
N ASP A 479 -58.91 -15.04 -20.20
CA ASP A 479 -59.82 -15.92 -20.93
C ASP A 479 -60.85 -15.04 -21.65
N ARG A 480 -60.90 -15.10 -22.99
CA ARG A 480 -62.19 -15.19 -23.69
C ARG A 480 -62.11 -15.55 -25.17
N ASP A 481 -62.74 -16.69 -25.41
CA ASP A 481 -63.26 -17.21 -26.66
C ASP A 481 -64.26 -16.28 -27.40
N ARG A 482 -64.32 -16.55 -28.72
CA ARG A 482 -65.47 -16.53 -29.66
C ARG A 482 -65.72 -15.36 -30.63
N ASN A 483 -65.57 -15.77 -31.90
CA ASN A 483 -66.47 -15.65 -33.05
C ASN A 483 -66.37 -14.44 -33.98
N GLY A 484 -66.18 -14.75 -35.26
CA GLY A 484 -66.50 -13.84 -36.37
C GLY A 484 -65.82 -14.20 -37.70
N THR A 485 -66.33 -15.23 -38.38
CA THR A 485 -66.04 -15.63 -39.77
C THR A 485 -66.25 -14.51 -40.80
N SER A 486 -65.36 -14.37 -41.81
CA SER A 486 -65.75 -14.23 -43.23
C SER A 486 -64.55 -14.28 -44.20
N ASP A 487 -64.77 -15.04 -45.27
CA ASP A 487 -63.97 -15.37 -46.45
C ASP A 487 -63.30 -14.24 -47.27
N LYS A 488 -62.17 -14.58 -47.93
CA LYS A 488 -61.91 -14.60 -49.40
C LYS A 488 -60.40 -14.46 -49.68
N GLN A 489 -59.69 -15.52 -50.09
CA GLN A 489 -59.39 -16.00 -51.46
C GLN A 489 -58.54 -15.09 -52.37
N HIS A 490 -57.38 -15.66 -52.80
CA HIS A 490 -56.62 -15.46 -54.07
C HIS A 490 -55.97 -14.08 -54.31
N GLN A 491 -54.81 -13.87 -54.96
CA GLN A 491 -53.92 -14.59 -55.90
C GLN A 491 -52.57 -13.81 -55.90
N GLN A 492 -51.39 -14.44 -55.76
CA GLN A 492 -50.35 -14.68 -56.80
C GLN A 492 -49.87 -13.48 -57.69
N ALA A 493 -48.52 -13.42 -57.81
CA ALA A 493 -47.65 -12.71 -58.77
C ALA A 493 -47.62 -11.18 -58.66
N GLU A 494 -46.48 -10.47 -58.64
CA GLU A 494 -45.11 -10.72 -59.16
C GLU A 494 -44.01 -10.55 -58.09
#